data_AF-A0A7L2EMT9-F1
#
_entry.id   AF-A0A7L2EMT9-F1
#
_cell.length_a   1.000
_cell.length_b   1.000
_cell.length_c   1.000
_cell.angle_alpha   90.00
_cell.angle_beta   90.00
_cell.angle_gamma   90.00
#
_symmetry.space_group_name_H-M   'P 1'
#
loop_
_entity.id
_entity.type
_entity.pdbx_description
1 polymer ?
#
loop_
_entity_poly.entity_id
_entity_poly.type
_entity_poly.pdbx_seq_one_letter_code
_entity_poly.pdbx_strand_id
1 'polypeptide(L)'
;ESPGPGTIDLGSQRERWAAFQKRHGLSFEEAARLLLDAYESRGLVKHSGGCHCGAVRFEVWASADLHVFNCNCSICTKKQNRHFIVPASCFKLLKGAENLTTYTFNTHCAQHMFCKTCGVQSFYTPRSNPDGYGIAPHCLDDGTVQTITIEDFNGKEWEKTVREHKTIKAMSKP
;
A
#
# COMPACT_ATOMS: atom_id res chain seq x y z
N GLU A 1 24.31 21.68 -13.82
CA GLU A 1 24.18 20.51 -14.69
C GLU A 1 23.03 19.65 -14.19
N SER A 2 22.07 19.31 -15.04
CA SER A 2 20.91 18.49 -14.67
C SER A 2 21.29 17.01 -14.73
N PRO A 3 20.84 16.15 -13.79
CA PRO A 3 21.15 14.73 -13.84
C PRO A 3 20.44 14.09 -15.04
N GLY A 4 21.18 13.31 -15.83
CA GLY A 4 20.66 12.59 -16.99
C GLY A 4 19.56 11.57 -16.62
N PRO A 5 18.81 11.07 -17.62
CA PRO A 5 17.68 10.19 -17.41
C PRO A 5 18.19 8.82 -16.92
N GLY A 6 17.91 8.46 -15.66
CA GLY A 6 18.19 7.09 -15.19
C GLY A 6 18.39 6.91 -13.69
N THR A 7 18.65 7.96 -12.91
CA THR A 7 18.85 7.79 -11.46
C THR A 7 17.56 8.07 -10.69
N ILE A 8 16.87 7.00 -10.27
CA ILE A 8 15.83 7.08 -9.26
C ILE A 8 16.48 7.54 -7.94
N ASP A 9 15.93 8.57 -7.30
CA ASP A 9 16.36 8.96 -5.95
C ASP A 9 15.87 7.93 -4.93
N LEU A 10 16.78 7.08 -4.48
CA LEU A 10 16.51 5.99 -3.55
C LEU A 10 16.51 6.44 -2.08
N GLY A 11 16.78 7.72 -1.80
CA GLY A 11 16.80 8.27 -0.45
C GLY A 11 17.59 7.40 0.55
N SER A 12 16.96 7.05 1.66
CA SER A 12 17.56 6.22 2.73
C SER A 12 17.85 4.77 2.33
N GLN A 13 17.38 4.29 1.17
CA GLN A 13 17.60 2.92 0.70
C GLN A 13 18.84 2.77 -0.18
N ARG A 14 19.54 3.87 -0.48
CA ARG A 14 20.68 3.91 -1.42
C ARG A 14 21.81 2.94 -1.05
N GLU A 15 22.18 2.87 0.22
CA GLU A 15 23.29 2.00 0.67
C GLU A 15 22.91 0.51 0.62
N ARG A 16 21.68 0.17 0.99
CA ARG A 16 21.16 -1.20 0.89
C ARG A 16 21.10 -1.66 -0.58
N TRP A 17 20.70 -0.76 -1.47
CA TRP A 17 20.68 -1.03 -2.91
C TRP A 17 22.08 -1.26 -3.47
N ALA A 18 23.05 -0.41 -3.15
CA ALA A 18 24.44 -0.57 -3.59
C ALA A 18 25.05 -1.89 -3.06
N ALA A 19 24.75 -2.26 -1.81
CA ALA A 19 25.22 -3.52 -1.22
C ALA A 19 24.59 -4.76 -1.90
N PHE A 20 23.31 -4.69 -2.27
CA PHE A 20 22.61 -5.75 -3.00
C PHE A 20 23.20 -5.93 -4.40
N GLN A 21 23.35 -4.86 -5.18
CA GLN A 21 23.97 -4.91 -6.52
C GLN A 21 25.38 -5.49 -6.46
N LYS A 22 26.20 -5.03 -5.51
CA LYS A 22 27.58 -5.52 -5.33
C LYS A 22 27.64 -6.99 -4.93
N ARG A 23 26.73 -7.45 -4.08
CA ARG A 23 26.66 -8.86 -3.62
C ARG A 23 26.27 -9.81 -4.76
N HIS A 24 25.45 -9.37 -5.69
CA HIS A 24 24.90 -10.22 -6.75
C HIS A 24 25.53 -9.99 -8.13
N GLY A 25 26.45 -9.02 -8.26
CA GLY A 25 27.11 -8.70 -9.53
C GLY A 25 26.16 -8.18 -10.61
N LEU A 26 25.00 -7.65 -10.20
CA LEU A 26 23.93 -7.26 -11.12
C LEU A 26 24.14 -5.83 -11.62
N SER A 27 23.99 -5.64 -12.92
CA SER A 27 23.75 -4.31 -13.49
C SER A 27 22.42 -3.75 -12.98
N PHE A 28 22.21 -2.45 -13.17
CA PHE A 28 20.97 -1.78 -12.82
C PHE A 28 19.76 -2.40 -13.53
N GLU A 29 19.90 -2.73 -14.82
CA GLU A 29 18.83 -3.36 -15.61
C GLU A 29 18.52 -4.78 -15.15
N GLU A 30 19.53 -5.58 -14.78
CA GLU A 30 19.32 -6.93 -14.26
C GLU A 30 18.67 -6.93 -12.87
N ALA A 31 19.03 -5.96 -12.01
CA ALA A 31 18.39 -5.80 -10.71
C ALA A 31 16.93 -5.32 -10.84
N ALA A 32 16.64 -4.45 -11.81
CA ALA A 32 15.28 -4.02 -12.13
C ALA A 32 14.44 -5.17 -12.71
N ARG A 33 15.01 -5.98 -13.62
CA ARG A 33 14.36 -7.19 -14.14
C ARG A 33 14.12 -8.22 -13.04
N LEU A 34 15.08 -8.47 -12.16
CA LEU A 34 14.90 -9.38 -11.03
C LEU A 34 13.79 -8.93 -10.06
N LEU A 35 13.67 -7.62 -9.82
CA LEU A 35 12.56 -7.09 -9.04
C LEU A 35 11.22 -7.28 -9.76
N LEU A 36 11.15 -6.98 -11.05
CA LEU A 36 9.94 -7.17 -11.87
C LEU A 36 9.56 -8.65 -11.96
N ASP A 37 10.51 -9.54 -12.24
CA ASP A 37 10.34 -11.00 -12.26
C ASP A 37 9.93 -11.53 -10.88
N ALA A 38 10.44 -10.94 -9.78
CA ALA A 38 10.00 -11.29 -8.42
C ALA A 38 8.55 -10.88 -8.14
N TYR A 39 8.06 -9.78 -8.74
CA TYR A 39 6.66 -9.36 -8.65
C TYR A 39 5.75 -10.21 -9.56
N GLU A 40 6.17 -10.49 -10.79
CA GLU A 40 5.44 -11.33 -11.73
C GLU A 40 5.34 -12.80 -11.26
N SER A 41 6.42 -13.37 -10.71
CA SER A 41 6.40 -14.71 -10.10
C SER A 41 5.51 -14.83 -8.86
N ARG A 42 5.16 -13.68 -8.23
CA ARG A 42 4.20 -13.61 -7.13
C ARG A 42 2.76 -13.35 -7.60
N GLY A 43 2.50 -13.30 -8.91
CA GLY A 43 1.17 -13.04 -9.47
C GLY A 43 0.66 -11.63 -9.20
N LEU A 44 1.56 -10.67 -8.95
CA LEU A 44 1.20 -9.29 -8.65
C LEU A 44 1.20 -8.46 -9.93
N VAL A 45 0.17 -7.63 -10.09
CA VAL A 45 0.07 -6.64 -11.16
C VAL A 45 0.14 -5.23 -10.58
N LYS A 46 0.56 -4.27 -11.40
CA LYS A 46 0.63 -2.87 -11.00
C LYS A 46 -0.74 -2.21 -11.16
N HIS A 47 -1.29 -1.72 -10.05
CA HIS A 47 -2.47 -0.85 -10.02
C HIS A 47 -2.04 0.59 -9.80
N SER A 48 -2.69 1.53 -10.47
CA SER A 48 -2.57 2.97 -10.22
C SER A 48 -3.77 3.45 -9.43
N GLY A 49 -3.60 4.51 -8.64
CA GLY A 49 -4.71 5.10 -7.92
C GLY A 49 -4.41 6.47 -7.34
N GLY A 50 -5.39 7.03 -6.64
CA GLY A 50 -5.24 8.35 -6.04
C GLY A 50 -6.47 8.85 -5.32
N CYS A 51 -6.38 10.08 -4.82
CA CYS A 51 -7.56 10.78 -4.33
C CYS A 51 -8.40 11.35 -5.49
N HIS A 52 -9.63 11.76 -5.20
CA HIS A 52 -10.56 12.28 -6.21
C HIS A 52 -10.01 13.47 -7.01
N CYS A 53 -9.42 14.47 -6.34
CA CYS A 53 -8.89 15.65 -7.03
C CYS A 53 -7.55 15.40 -7.75
N GLY A 54 -7.00 14.18 -7.68
CA GLY A 54 -5.74 13.82 -8.31
C GLY A 54 -4.49 14.45 -7.70
N ALA A 55 -4.61 15.18 -6.58
CA ALA A 55 -3.48 15.79 -5.89
C ALA A 55 -2.59 14.76 -5.18
N VAL A 56 -3.15 13.61 -4.77
CA VAL A 56 -2.43 12.45 -4.23
C VAL A 56 -2.53 11.32 -5.24
N ARG A 57 -1.40 10.76 -5.67
CA ARG A 57 -1.34 9.64 -6.63
C ARG A 57 -0.32 8.61 -6.19
N PHE A 58 -0.60 7.34 -6.42
CA PHE A 58 0.27 6.22 -6.06
C PHE A 58 0.21 5.08 -7.08
N GLU A 59 1.19 4.20 -6.99
CA GLU A 59 1.20 2.87 -7.60
C GLU A 59 1.24 1.81 -6.49
N VAL A 60 0.61 0.66 -6.73
CA VAL A 60 0.63 -0.48 -5.83
C VAL A 60 0.70 -1.78 -6.61
N TRP A 61 1.52 -2.72 -6.15
CA TRP A 61 1.62 -4.07 -6.71
C TRP A 61 0.80 -5.03 -5.85
N ALA A 62 -0.29 -5.56 -6.43
CA ALA A 62 -1.23 -6.44 -5.77
C ALA A 62 -1.82 -7.45 -6.78
N SER A 63 -2.43 -8.52 -6.29
CA SER A 63 -3.22 -9.43 -7.14
C SER A 63 -4.24 -8.66 -7.98
N ALA A 64 -4.55 -9.12 -9.19
CA ALA A 64 -5.68 -8.60 -9.96
C ALA A 64 -7.03 -8.99 -9.31
N ASP A 65 -7.04 -10.11 -8.57
CA ASP A 65 -8.14 -10.59 -7.74
C ASP A 65 -7.94 -10.10 -6.30
N LEU A 66 -8.62 -9.02 -5.94
CA LEU A 66 -8.42 -8.34 -4.67
C LEU A 66 -9.22 -9.01 -3.54
N HIS A 67 -8.53 -9.30 -2.44
CA HIS A 67 -9.17 -9.66 -1.18
C HIS A 67 -9.29 -8.43 -0.28
N VAL A 68 -10.54 -7.99 -0.07
CA VAL A 68 -10.87 -6.72 0.58
C VAL A 68 -11.55 -6.96 1.91
N PHE A 69 -11.05 -6.33 2.97
CA PHE A 69 -11.64 -6.36 4.30
C PHE A 69 -12.67 -5.25 4.47
N ASN A 70 -13.86 -5.62 4.96
CA ASN A 70 -14.94 -4.71 5.32
C ASN A 70 -15.07 -4.65 6.85
N CYS A 71 -14.35 -3.70 7.47
CA CYS A 71 -14.27 -3.59 8.92
C CYS A 71 -15.43 -2.78 9.51
N ASN A 72 -16.08 -3.33 10.55
CA ASN A 72 -17.24 -2.71 11.21
C ASN A 72 -16.91 -1.83 12.44
N CYS A 73 -15.64 -1.50 12.70
CA CYS A 73 -15.30 -0.59 13.80
C CYS A 73 -15.88 0.82 13.54
N SER A 74 -15.93 1.66 14.57
CA SER A 74 -16.63 2.95 14.52
C SER A 74 -16.11 3.87 13.41
N ILE A 75 -14.78 3.98 13.24
CA ILE A 75 -14.18 4.82 12.19
C ILE A 75 -14.37 4.22 10.80
N CYS A 76 -14.22 2.90 10.64
CA CYS A 76 -14.36 2.24 9.35
C CYS A 76 -15.80 2.28 8.84
N THR A 77 -16.77 2.12 9.74
CA THR A 77 -18.20 2.28 9.44
C THR A 77 -18.50 3.70 8.96
N LYS A 78 -18.00 4.72 9.66
CA LYS A 78 -18.22 6.13 9.28
C LYS A 78 -17.57 6.50 7.94
N LYS A 79 -16.40 5.92 7.64
CA LYS A 79 -15.67 6.15 6.39
C LYS A 79 -16.10 5.25 5.23
N GLN A 80 -16.92 4.23 5.49
CA GLN A 80 -17.14 3.12 4.56
C GLN A 80 -15.80 2.50 4.08
N ASN A 81 -14.86 2.32 5.02
CA ASN A 81 -13.48 1.94 4.73
C ASN A 81 -13.34 0.45 4.42
N ARG A 82 -13.54 0.10 3.16
CA ARG A 82 -13.14 -1.20 2.57
C ARG A 82 -11.71 -1.09 2.06
N HIS A 83 -10.87 -2.07 2.39
CA HIS A 83 -9.45 -2.02 1.99
C HIS A 83 -8.83 -3.40 1.80
N PHE A 84 -7.88 -3.51 0.88
CA PHE A 84 -6.93 -4.62 0.82
C PHE A 84 -5.58 -4.17 1.38
N ILE A 85 -4.76 -5.10 1.85
CA ILE A 85 -3.49 -4.80 2.53
C ILE A 85 -2.33 -5.27 1.66
N VAL A 86 -1.31 -4.42 1.53
CA VAL A 86 -0.04 -4.75 0.88
C VAL A 86 1.14 -4.41 1.79
N PRO A 87 2.29 -5.11 1.66
CA PRO A 87 3.55 -4.69 2.25
C PRO A 87 3.96 -3.30 1.75
N ALA A 88 4.68 -2.51 2.57
CA ALA A 88 5.18 -1.20 2.14
C ALA A 88 6.11 -1.28 0.92
N SER A 89 6.81 -2.41 0.72
CA SER A 89 7.64 -2.65 -0.46
C SER A 89 6.85 -2.69 -1.78
N CYS A 90 5.56 -3.00 -1.70
CA CYS A 90 4.64 -3.10 -2.84
C CYS A 90 3.86 -1.80 -3.08
N PHE A 91 4.22 -0.70 -2.42
CA PHE A 91 3.52 0.59 -2.55
C PHE A 91 4.51 1.70 -2.89
N LYS A 92 4.08 2.62 -3.75
CA LYS A 92 4.86 3.80 -4.11
C LYS A 92 3.95 5.02 -4.21
N LEU A 93 4.19 6.01 -3.35
CA LEU A 93 3.59 7.33 -3.51
C LEU A 93 4.28 8.07 -4.67
N LEU A 94 3.49 8.51 -5.66
CA LEU A 94 4.00 9.24 -6.82
C LEU A 94 4.01 10.75 -6.60
N LYS A 95 2.97 11.29 -5.94
CA LYS A 95 2.88 12.72 -5.59
C LYS A 95 1.86 12.98 -4.48
N GLY A 96 1.93 14.18 -3.88
CA GLY A 96 0.94 14.68 -2.93
C GLY A 96 1.23 14.37 -1.46
N ALA A 97 2.48 14.10 -1.10
CA ALA A 97 2.88 13.84 0.28
C ALA A 97 2.52 15.03 1.19
N GLU A 98 2.78 16.24 0.70
CA GLU A 98 2.43 17.53 1.31
C GLU A 98 0.91 17.78 1.37
N ASN A 99 0.14 17.04 0.57
CA ASN A 99 -1.30 17.18 0.49
C ASN A 99 -2.06 16.09 1.28
N LEU A 100 -1.34 15.22 1.97
CA LEU A 100 -1.88 14.28 2.94
C LEU A 100 -1.94 14.94 4.32
N THR A 101 -3.01 14.62 5.05
CA THR A 101 -3.12 14.88 6.48
C THR A 101 -3.49 13.59 7.20
N THR A 102 -3.09 13.46 8.46
CA THR A 102 -3.19 12.21 9.21
C THR A 102 -4.04 12.40 10.45
N TYR A 103 -5.01 11.51 10.62
CA TYR A 103 -5.79 11.37 11.84
C TYR A 103 -5.39 10.07 12.57
N THR A 104 -5.16 10.16 13.87
CA THR A 104 -4.87 9.00 14.74
C THR A 104 -5.72 9.09 16.00
N PHE A 105 -6.05 7.93 16.58
CA PHE A 105 -6.83 7.85 17.82
C PHE A 105 -6.56 6.49 18.51
N ASN A 106 -7.10 6.32 19.72
CA ASN A 106 -6.98 5.10 20.52
C ASN A 106 -5.50 4.72 20.74
N THR A 107 -4.98 3.69 20.08
CA THR A 107 -3.58 3.28 20.25
C THR A 107 -2.59 4.13 19.45
N HIS A 108 -3.09 5.05 18.60
CA HIS A 108 -2.29 5.86 17.69
C HIS A 108 -1.43 5.09 16.67
N CYS A 109 -1.58 3.75 16.60
CA CYS A 109 -0.86 2.92 15.63
C CYS A 109 -1.40 3.05 14.22
N ALA A 110 -2.73 3.13 14.06
CA ALA A 110 -3.33 3.34 12.76
C ALA A 110 -3.16 4.80 12.34
N GLN A 111 -2.61 5.03 11.15
CA GLN A 111 -2.44 6.35 10.57
C GLN A 111 -3.46 6.54 9.45
N HIS A 112 -4.60 7.15 9.77
CA HIS A 112 -5.64 7.42 8.79
C HIS A 112 -5.28 8.65 7.96
N MET A 113 -4.64 8.42 6.82
CA MET A 113 -4.19 9.47 5.90
C MET A 113 -5.27 9.82 4.88
N PHE A 114 -5.51 11.11 4.62
CA PHE A 114 -6.45 11.54 3.59
C PHE A 114 -6.01 12.84 2.94
N CYS A 115 -6.49 13.08 1.72
CA CYS A 115 -6.20 14.29 0.99
C CYS A 115 -6.84 15.50 1.67
N LYS A 116 -6.04 16.50 2.07
CA LYS A 116 -6.55 17.73 2.70
C LYS A 116 -7.39 18.61 1.77
N THR A 117 -7.31 18.39 0.45
CA THR A 117 -8.10 19.12 -0.56
C THR A 117 -9.50 18.54 -0.77
N CYS A 118 -9.63 17.20 -0.89
CA CYS A 118 -10.90 16.56 -1.25
C CYS A 118 -11.44 15.58 -0.19
N GLY A 119 -10.74 15.38 0.92
CA GLY A 119 -11.16 14.52 2.02
C GLY A 119 -11.02 13.00 1.78
N VAL A 120 -10.69 12.57 0.56
CA VAL A 120 -10.59 11.14 0.21
C VAL A 120 -9.39 10.48 0.90
N GLN A 121 -9.65 9.35 1.58
CA GLN A 121 -8.65 8.41 2.08
C GLN A 121 -8.42 7.33 1.04
N SER A 122 -7.41 7.50 0.19
CA SER A 122 -7.10 6.52 -0.85
C SER A 122 -6.23 5.36 -0.33
N PHE A 123 -5.44 5.61 0.72
CA PHE A 123 -4.70 4.60 1.46
C PHE A 123 -4.45 5.05 2.90
N TYR A 124 -4.10 4.11 3.78
CA TYR A 124 -3.77 4.40 5.19
C TYR A 124 -2.86 3.32 5.77
N THR A 125 -2.24 3.57 6.92
CA THR A 125 -1.48 2.54 7.66
C THR A 125 -2.41 1.89 8.69
N PRO A 126 -2.77 0.61 8.56
CA PRO A 126 -3.68 -0.06 9.48
C PRO A 126 -2.99 -0.49 10.80
N ARG A 127 -3.76 -0.55 11.90
CA ARG A 127 -3.25 -1.03 13.21
C ARG A 127 -2.71 -2.46 13.15
N SER A 128 -3.30 -3.32 12.32
CA SER A 128 -2.90 -4.73 12.17
C SER A 128 -1.59 -4.92 11.43
N ASN A 129 -1.23 -3.97 10.56
CA ASN A 129 -0.10 -4.06 9.63
C ASN A 129 0.60 -2.69 9.56
N PRO A 130 1.31 -2.29 10.63
CA PRO A 130 1.99 -1.00 10.68
C PRO A 130 3.17 -0.87 9.70
N ASP A 131 3.58 -1.99 9.12
CA ASP A 131 4.63 -2.15 8.10
C ASP A 131 4.08 -2.19 6.66
N GLY A 132 2.79 -1.94 6.48
CA GLY A 132 2.12 -1.96 5.19
C GLY A 132 1.05 -0.89 5.04
N TYR A 133 0.34 -0.95 3.91
CA TYR A 133 -0.74 0.00 3.61
C TYR A 133 -2.04 -0.75 3.32
N GLY A 134 -3.12 -0.22 3.88
CA GLY A 134 -4.48 -0.54 3.47
C GLY A 134 -4.91 0.39 2.34
N ILE A 135 -5.22 -0.16 1.17
CA ILE A 135 -5.61 0.61 -0.02
C ILE A 135 -7.12 0.52 -0.22
N ALA A 136 -7.77 1.67 -0.41
CA ALA A 136 -9.19 1.71 -0.74
C ALA A 136 -9.39 1.29 -2.21
N PRO A 137 -10.08 0.18 -2.52
CA PRO A 137 -10.17 -0.35 -3.87
C PRO A 137 -10.93 0.60 -4.82
N HIS A 138 -11.87 1.39 -4.30
CA HIS A 138 -12.61 2.40 -5.07
C HIS A 138 -11.78 3.66 -5.39
N CYS A 139 -10.52 3.72 -4.94
CA CYS A 139 -9.57 4.77 -5.27
C CYS A 139 -8.49 4.30 -6.28
N LEU A 140 -8.60 3.07 -6.77
CA LEU A 140 -7.82 2.59 -7.91
C LEU A 140 -8.42 3.14 -9.21
N ASP A 141 -7.56 3.40 -10.19
CA ASP A 141 -8.02 3.71 -11.54
C ASP A 141 -8.51 2.43 -12.24
N ASP A 142 -9.37 2.57 -13.24
CA ASP A 142 -9.87 1.45 -14.02
C ASP A 142 -8.73 0.72 -14.76
N GLY A 143 -8.83 -0.62 -14.84
CA GLY A 143 -8.12 -1.41 -15.84
C GLY A 143 -7.46 -2.70 -15.36
N THR A 144 -6.92 -2.75 -14.14
CA THR A 144 -6.08 -3.89 -13.69
C THR A 144 -6.73 -4.79 -12.64
N VAL A 145 -7.84 -4.35 -12.03
CA VAL A 145 -8.66 -5.18 -11.12
C VAL A 145 -9.59 -6.07 -11.93
N GLN A 146 -9.59 -7.38 -11.63
CA GLN A 146 -10.45 -8.37 -12.27
C GLN A 146 -11.62 -8.75 -11.37
N THR A 147 -11.33 -9.14 -10.13
CA THR A 147 -12.36 -9.50 -9.15
C THR A 147 -12.10 -8.85 -7.79
N ILE A 148 -13.17 -8.67 -7.01
CA ILE A 148 -13.11 -8.21 -5.63
C ILE A 148 -13.91 -9.18 -4.77
N THR A 149 -13.22 -9.87 -3.87
CA THR A 149 -13.86 -10.66 -2.80
C THR A 149 -13.83 -9.86 -1.51
N ILE A 150 -14.98 -9.76 -0.85
CA ILE A 150 -15.12 -8.99 0.40
C ILE A 150 -15.23 -9.95 1.59
N GLU A 151 -14.35 -9.80 2.58
CA GLU A 151 -14.42 -10.45 3.87
C GLU A 151 -14.85 -9.44 4.94
N ASP A 152 -15.92 -9.76 5.67
CA ASP A 152 -16.34 -8.94 6.81
C ASP A 152 -15.40 -9.13 8.00
N PHE A 153 -14.97 -8.02 8.58
CA PHE A 153 -14.05 -8.00 9.72
C PHE A 153 -14.72 -7.37 10.95
N ASN A 154 -14.81 -8.12 12.04
CA ASN A 154 -15.36 -7.62 13.30
C ASN A 154 -14.33 -6.76 14.05
N GLY A 155 -14.27 -5.48 13.67
CA GLY A 155 -13.43 -4.48 14.32
C GLY A 155 -14.00 -3.89 15.61
N LYS A 156 -15.25 -4.21 15.99
CA LYS A 156 -15.80 -3.86 17.32
C LYS A 156 -15.14 -4.69 18.43
N GLU A 157 -14.77 -5.93 18.13
CA GLU A 157 -14.04 -6.85 19.03
C GLU A 157 -12.58 -7.04 18.56
N TRP A 158 -11.90 -5.93 18.26
CA TRP A 158 -10.60 -5.95 17.56
C TRP A 158 -9.57 -6.90 18.18
N GLU A 159 -9.39 -6.87 19.50
CA GLU A 159 -8.39 -7.67 20.22
C GLU A 159 -8.61 -9.18 20.07
N LYS A 160 -9.88 -9.61 20.05
CA LYS A 160 -10.25 -11.01 19.85
C LYS A 160 -10.10 -11.39 18.38
N THR A 161 -10.70 -10.61 17.48
CA THR A 161 -10.69 -10.89 16.04
C THR A 161 -9.27 -10.98 15.50
N VAL A 162 -8.39 -10.03 15.82
CA VAL A 162 -6.99 -10.04 15.33
C VAL A 162 -6.16 -11.20 15.91
N ARG A 163 -6.55 -11.76 17.04
CA ARG A 163 -5.89 -12.95 17.62
C ARG A 163 -6.31 -14.23 16.88
N GLU A 164 -7.59 -14.33 16.53
CA GLU A 164 -8.19 -15.52 15.90
C GLU A 164 -8.03 -15.53 14.38
N HIS A 165 -7.90 -14.36 13.75
CA HIS A 165 -7.79 -14.22 12.31
C HIS A 165 -6.46 -14.74 11.80
N LYS A 166 -6.52 -15.79 10.97
CA LYS A 166 -5.33 -16.56 10.55
C LYS A 166 -4.38 -15.81 9.62
N THR A 167 -4.91 -14.93 8.77
CA THR A 167 -4.16 -14.37 7.64
C THR A 167 -3.87 -12.87 7.71
N ILE A 168 -4.69 -12.06 8.40
CA ILE A 168 -4.59 -10.58 8.31
C ILE A 168 -3.21 -10.03 8.69
N LYS A 169 -2.56 -10.59 9.72
CA LYS A 169 -1.21 -10.20 10.15
C LYS A 169 -0.11 -10.60 9.17
N ALA A 170 -0.38 -11.53 8.27
CA ALA A 170 0.58 -11.99 7.26
C ALA A 170 0.51 -11.17 5.97
N MET A 171 -0.58 -10.41 5.75
CA MET A 171 -0.81 -9.67 4.49
C MET A 171 0.26 -8.61 4.17
N SER A 172 0.95 -8.07 5.18
CA SER A 172 2.05 -7.11 5.00
C SER A 172 3.43 -7.74 5.07
N LYS A 173 3.52 -9.06 5.29
CA LYS A 173 4.81 -9.77 5.36
C LYS A 173 5.27 -10.16 3.94
N PRO A 174 6.58 -10.14 3.66
CA PRO A 174 7.14 -10.44 2.34
C PRO A 174 6.91 -11.86 1.84
#